data_AF-A0A9Q1C457-F1
#
_entry.id   AF-A0A9Q1C457-F1
#
_cell.length_a   1.000
_cell.length_b   1.000
_cell.length_c   1.000
_cell.angle_alpha   90.00
_cell.angle_beta   90.00
_cell.angle_gamma   90.00
#
_symmetry.space_group_name_H-M   'P 1'
#
loop_
_entity.id
_entity.type
_entity.pdbx_description
1 polymer ?
#
loop_
_entity_poly.entity_id
_entity_poly.type
_entity_poly.pdbx_seq_one_letter_code
_entity_poly.pdbx_strand_id
1 'polypeptide(L)'
;MVLVETQDTSPPVISSCPSDQTQLIQLGAASPVISWVEPTATDLSGNSTIMHQSHQIGTTFPKGTTNVTYVLSDPSGNIATCSFNVGVTIGKVSSCFKFQCTLFHKP
;
A
#
# COMPACT_ATOMS: atom_id res chain seq x y z
N MET A 1 0.60 -23.76 -44.49
CA MET A 1 -0.29 -23.09 -43.52
C MET A 1 0.62 -22.37 -42.55
N VAL A 2 0.66 -21.03 -42.57
CA VAL A 2 1.41 -20.23 -41.60
C VAL A 2 0.41 -19.83 -40.53
N LEU A 3 0.63 -20.26 -39.29
CA LEU A 3 -0.12 -19.75 -38.14
C LEU A 3 0.55 -18.42 -37.76
N VAL A 4 -0.11 -17.31 -38.06
CA VAL A 4 0.28 -16.01 -37.52
C VAL A 4 -0.40 -15.91 -36.17
N GLU A 5 0.32 -16.27 -35.11
CA GLU A 5 -0.12 -15.97 -33.75
C GLU A 5 0.20 -14.50 -33.49
N THR A 6 -0.84 -13.67 -33.43
CA THR A 6 -0.68 -12.28 -33.04
C THR A 6 -0.31 -12.26 -31.57
N GLN A 7 0.98 -12.08 -31.26
CA GLN A 7 1.45 -11.92 -29.89
C GLN A 7 0.96 -10.57 -29.37
N ASP A 8 0.26 -10.59 -28.23
CA ASP A 8 -0.08 -9.36 -27.53
C ASP A 8 1.18 -8.74 -26.91
N THR A 9 1.33 -7.44 -27.13
CA THR A 9 2.47 -6.63 -26.64
C THR A 9 2.01 -5.46 -25.77
N SER A 10 0.72 -5.39 -25.47
CA SER A 10 0.08 -4.32 -24.72
C SER A 10 0.21 -4.60 -23.21
N PRO A 11 0.71 -3.65 -22.40
CA PRO A 11 0.73 -3.82 -20.96
C PRO A 11 -0.68 -3.82 -20.36
N PRO A 12 -0.95 -4.66 -19.34
CA PRO A 12 -2.26 -4.72 -18.71
C PRO A 12 -2.60 -3.45 -17.94
N VAL A 13 -3.89 -3.11 -17.91
CA VAL A 13 -4.39 -1.94 -17.19
C VAL A 13 -4.58 -2.29 -15.72
N ILE A 14 -3.86 -1.58 -14.85
CA ILE A 14 -3.96 -1.77 -13.39
C ILE A 14 -5.27 -1.17 -12.86
N SER A 15 -6.03 -2.02 -12.18
CA SER A 15 -7.16 -1.66 -11.34
C SER A 15 -6.75 -1.74 -9.86
N SER A 16 -7.39 -0.93 -9.00
CA SER A 16 -7.19 -0.94 -7.54
C SER A 16 -5.75 -0.75 -7.05
N CYS A 17 -4.93 0.04 -7.75
CA CYS A 17 -3.64 0.50 -7.19
C CYS A 17 -3.90 1.30 -5.90
N PRO A 18 -3.36 0.90 -4.74
CA PRO A 18 -3.59 1.62 -3.49
C PRO A 18 -3.14 3.08 -3.60
N SER A 19 -3.87 3.97 -2.93
CA SER A 19 -3.42 5.36 -2.74
C SER A 19 -2.41 5.42 -1.59
N ASP A 20 -1.62 6.49 -1.56
CA ASP A 20 -0.73 6.80 -0.44
C ASP A 20 -1.49 6.77 0.90
N GLN A 21 -0.89 6.15 1.91
CA GLN A 21 -1.45 5.99 3.25
C GLN A 21 -0.59 6.73 4.27
N THR A 22 -1.24 7.32 5.28
CA THR A 22 -0.53 7.93 6.42
C THR A 22 -1.11 7.42 7.73
N GLN A 23 -0.24 6.89 8.60
CA GLN A 23 -0.58 6.41 9.93
C GLN A 23 0.10 7.26 11.00
N LEU A 24 -0.69 7.75 11.95
CA LEU A 24 -0.18 8.43 13.13
C LEU A 24 0.06 7.43 14.26
N ILE A 25 1.23 7.55 14.91
CA ILE A 25 1.56 6.80 16.12
C ILE A 25 1.92 7.74 17.28
N GLN A 26 1.77 7.27 18.51
CA GLN A 26 2.25 8.00 19.69
C GLN A 26 3.78 7.88 19.79
N LEU A 27 4.41 8.85 20.46
CA LEU A 27 5.85 8.77 20.76
C LEU A 27 6.13 7.52 21.60
N GLY A 28 7.04 6.68 21.13
CA GLY A 28 7.39 5.41 21.80
C GLY A 28 6.42 4.26 21.55
N ALA A 29 5.36 4.46 20.74
CA ALA A 29 4.52 3.35 20.30
C ALA A 29 5.25 2.44 19.31
N ALA A 30 4.82 1.18 19.24
CA ALA A 30 5.31 0.21 18.28
C ALA A 30 4.93 0.58 16.83
N SER A 31 5.67 0.02 15.86
CA SER A 31 5.36 0.13 14.44
C SER A 31 3.95 -0.40 14.15
N PRO A 32 3.09 0.37 13.44
CA PRO A 32 1.75 -0.07 13.12
C PRO A 32 1.78 -1.15 12.04
N VAL A 33 0.76 -2.02 12.07
CA VAL A 33 0.44 -2.91 10.96
C VAL A 33 -0.43 -2.16 9.97
N ILE A 34 -0.05 -2.17 8.70
CA ILE A 34 -0.77 -1.46 7.63
C ILE A 34 -1.39 -2.49 6.68
N SER A 35 -2.63 -2.22 6.26
CA SER A 35 -3.37 -3.04 5.32
C SER A 35 -3.89 -2.20 4.15
N TRP A 36 -3.96 -2.84 2.99
CA TRP A 36 -4.50 -2.31 1.74
C TRP A 36 -5.12 -3.45 0.95
N VAL A 37 -5.81 -3.11 -0.15
CA VAL A 37 -6.30 -4.09 -1.13
C VAL A 37 -5.23 -4.26 -2.20
N GLU A 38 -4.88 -5.50 -2.55
CA GLU A 38 -3.88 -5.73 -3.61
C GLU A 38 -4.35 -5.18 -4.96
N PRO A 39 -3.44 -4.62 -5.78
CA PRO A 39 -3.77 -4.22 -7.13
C PRO A 39 -4.12 -5.45 -7.98
N THR A 40 -5.00 -5.24 -8.94
CA THR A 40 -5.31 -6.21 -9.99
C THR A 40 -4.96 -5.58 -11.34
N ALA A 41 -4.76 -6.37 -12.39
CA ALA A 41 -4.59 -5.83 -13.73
C ALA A 41 -5.19 -6.76 -14.76
N THR A 42 -5.70 -6.21 -15.85
CA THR A 42 -6.34 -6.96 -16.93
C THR A 42 -6.07 -6.28 -18.28
N ASP A 43 -5.88 -7.10 -19.31
CA ASP A 43 -5.90 -6.67 -20.72
C ASP A 43 -6.71 -7.65 -21.58
N LEU A 44 -6.67 -7.47 -22.89
CA LEU A 44 -7.17 -8.37 -23.93
C LEU A 44 -6.61 -9.79 -23.78
N SER A 45 -5.39 -9.94 -23.26
CA SER A 45 -4.77 -11.23 -22.94
C SER A 45 -5.36 -11.91 -21.70
N GLY A 46 -6.16 -11.20 -20.90
CA GLY A 46 -6.80 -11.69 -19.69
C GLY A 46 -6.25 -11.06 -18.41
N ASN A 47 -6.46 -11.75 -17.28
CA ASN A 47 -6.09 -11.24 -15.97
C ASN A 47 -4.60 -11.46 -15.68
N SER A 48 -3.97 -10.43 -15.13
CA SER A 48 -2.58 -10.48 -14.69
C SER A 48 -2.42 -11.15 -13.34
N THR A 49 -1.20 -11.60 -13.08
CA THR A 49 -0.75 -12.17 -11.81
C THR A 49 0.35 -11.30 -11.19
N ILE A 50 0.45 -11.29 -9.86
CA ILE A 50 1.51 -10.57 -9.15
C ILE A 50 2.81 -11.36 -9.28
N MET A 51 3.79 -10.79 -9.98
CA MET A 51 5.12 -11.37 -10.14
C MET A 51 6.07 -10.96 -9.01
N HIS A 52 5.89 -9.74 -8.51
CA HIS A 52 6.69 -9.23 -7.40
C HIS A 52 5.89 -8.24 -6.57
N GLN A 53 6.08 -8.31 -5.26
CA GLN A 53 5.59 -7.32 -4.31
C GLN A 53 6.69 -7.03 -3.29
N SER A 54 6.93 -5.75 -3.02
CA SER A 54 7.94 -5.33 -2.05
C SER A 54 7.55 -5.61 -0.59
N HIS A 55 6.25 -5.61 -0.29
CA HIS A 55 5.70 -5.77 1.06
C HIS A 55 4.41 -6.58 1.00
N GLN A 56 4.14 -7.37 2.03
CA GLN A 56 2.89 -8.11 2.19
C GLN A 56 1.89 -7.31 3.03
N ILE A 57 0.61 -7.52 2.77
CA ILE A 57 -0.46 -7.00 3.62
C ILE A 57 -0.29 -7.54 5.04
N GLY A 58 -0.47 -6.68 6.05
CA GLY A 58 -0.35 -7.09 7.44
C GLY A 58 1.09 -7.06 7.98
N THR A 59 2.04 -6.53 7.21
CA THR A 59 3.39 -6.24 7.70
C THR A 59 3.43 -4.97 8.54
N THR A 60 4.42 -4.87 9.43
CA THR A 60 4.65 -3.66 10.24
C THR A 60 5.53 -2.67 9.50
N PHE A 61 5.20 -1.38 9.60
CA PHE A 61 5.95 -0.31 8.94
C PHE A 61 6.67 0.56 9.98
N PRO A 62 7.99 0.73 9.90
CA PRO A 62 8.71 1.62 10.80
C PRO A 62 8.33 3.09 10.56
N LYS A 63 8.67 3.95 11.52
CA LYS A 63 8.54 5.41 11.36
C LYS A 63 9.30 5.87 10.11
N GLY A 64 8.65 6.69 9.29
CA GLY A 64 9.20 7.21 8.04
C GLY A 64 8.24 6.97 6.88
N THR A 65 8.75 7.17 5.66
CA THR A 65 8.01 6.85 4.44
C THR A 65 8.61 5.62 3.80
N THR A 66 7.77 4.62 3.54
CA THR A 66 8.13 3.40 2.83
C THR A 66 7.38 3.35 1.51
N ASN A 67 8.09 3.20 0.39
CA ASN A 67 7.48 2.98 -0.92
C ASN A 67 7.15 1.51 -1.10
N VAL A 68 5.88 1.19 -1.32
CA VAL A 68 5.39 -0.16 -1.61
C VAL A 68 5.17 -0.28 -3.12
N THR A 69 5.83 -1.25 -3.74
CA THR A 69 5.75 -1.53 -5.18
C THR A 69 5.19 -2.92 -5.46
N TYR A 70 4.34 -3.00 -6.48
CA TYR A 70 3.78 -4.21 -7.08
C TYR A 70 4.13 -4.26 -8.57
N VAL A 71 4.51 -5.44 -9.05
CA VAL A 71 4.77 -5.74 -10.46
C VAL A 71 3.82 -6.87 -10.87
N LEU A 72 2.96 -6.59 -11.85
CA LEU A 72 1.99 -7.53 -12.39
C LEU A 72 2.37 -7.93 -13.82
N SER A 73 2.13 -9.19 -14.19
CA SER A 73 2.32 -9.70 -15.55
C SER A 73 1.03 -10.31 -16.07
N ASP A 74 0.66 -9.96 -17.30
CA ASP A 74 -0.41 -10.65 -18.02
C ASP A 74 0.06 -12.03 -18.56
N PRO A 75 -0.85 -12.84 -19.13
CA PRO A 75 -0.52 -14.14 -19.71
C PRO A 75 0.42 -14.10 -20.94
N SER A 76 0.52 -12.95 -21.60
CA SER A 76 1.41 -12.73 -22.75
C SER A 76 2.81 -12.26 -22.34
N GLY A 77 3.02 -12.00 -21.05
CA GLY A 77 4.29 -11.58 -20.46
C GLY A 77 4.49 -10.07 -20.42
N ASN A 78 3.46 -9.27 -20.71
CA ASN A 78 3.56 -7.82 -20.59
C ASN A 78 3.41 -7.39 -19.13
N ILE A 79 4.19 -6.38 -18.74
CA ILE A 79 4.36 -5.97 -17.34
C ILE A 79 3.70 -4.62 -17.07
N ALA A 80 3.02 -4.52 -15.93
CA ALA A 80 2.55 -3.26 -15.37
C ALA A 80 3.00 -3.11 -13.91
N THR A 81 3.32 -1.88 -13.50
CA THR A 81 3.83 -1.57 -12.16
C THR A 81 2.93 -0.56 -11.45
N CYS A 82 2.64 -0.81 -10.17
CA CYS A 82 1.92 0.10 -9.27
C CYS A 82 2.78 0.37 -8.03
N SER A 83 2.81 1.62 -7.57
CA SER A 83 3.49 1.99 -6.34
C SER A 83 2.73 3.03 -5.53
N PHE A 84 2.82 2.93 -4.21
CA PHE A 84 2.23 3.88 -3.27
C PHE A 84 3.09 4.03 -2.02
N ASN A 85 2.96 5.16 -1.34
CA ASN A 85 3.72 5.46 -0.14
C ASN A 85 2.93 5.12 1.12
N VAL A 86 3.62 4.52 2.09
CA VAL A 86 3.14 4.35 3.47
C VAL A 86 3.96 5.27 4.37
N GLY A 87 3.33 6.33 4.87
CA GLY A 87 3.91 7.27 5.82
C GLY A 87 3.53 6.96 7.26
N VAL A 88 4.50 6.65 8.11
CA VAL A 88 4.29 6.49 9.56
C VAL A 88 4.92 7.67 10.28
N THR A 89 4.08 8.52 10.87
CA THR A 89 4.53 9.75 11.54
C THR A 89 4.03 9.83 12.97
N ILE A 90 4.78 10.53 13.82
CA ILE A 90 4.38 10.71 15.21
C ILE A 90 3.32 11.80 15.23
N GLY A 91 2.08 11.39 15.55
CA GLY A 91 1.04 12.34 15.89
C GLY A 91 1.40 12.98 17.21
N LYS A 92 1.48 14.31 17.25
CA LYS A 92 1.40 14.98 18.55
C LYS A 92 0.01 14.65 19.09
N VAL A 93 -0.06 13.76 20.07
CA VAL A 93 -1.14 13.89 21.05
C VAL A 93 -0.95 15.28 21.62
N SER A 94 -1.81 16.22 21.22
CA SER A 94 -1.97 17.43 21.98
C SER A 94 -2.37 16.98 23.37
N SER A 95 -1.36 16.81 24.23
CA SER A 95 -1.51 16.55 25.66
C SER A 95 -2.39 17.62 26.33
N CYS A 96 -2.64 18.73 25.63
CA CYS A 96 -3.67 19.71 25.93
C CYS A 96 -5.09 19.37 25.37
N PHE A 97 -5.51 18.09 25.34
CA PHE A 97 -6.92 17.72 25.14
C PHE A 97 -7.33 16.46 25.94
N LYS A 98 -6.65 16.21 27.06
CA LYS A 98 -7.16 15.39 28.17
C LYS A 98 -6.72 15.87 29.56
N PHE A 99 -6.29 17.12 29.65
CA PHE A 99 -6.52 17.90 30.86
C PHE A 99 -7.80 18.70 30.66
N GLN A 100 -8.96 18.09 30.93
CA GLN A 100 -9.90 18.87 31.73
C GLN A 100 -9.15 19.18 33.02
N CYS A 101 -8.85 20.46 33.20
CA CYS A 101 -8.45 21.01 34.48
C CYS A 101 -9.50 20.67 35.53
N THR A 102 -9.40 19.52 36.18
CA THR A 102 -10.01 19.26 37.49
C THR A 102 -8.96 18.60 38.38
N LEU A 103 -7.92 19.37 38.71
CA LEU A 103 -7.20 19.20 39.96
C LEU A 103 -7.78 20.25 40.92
N PHE A 104 -8.63 19.82 41.85
CA PHE A 104 -8.47 20.14 43.27
C PHE A 104 -9.15 19.04 44.11
N HIS A 105 -8.28 18.18 44.62
CA HIS A 105 -8.32 17.43 45.86
C HIS A 105 -9.52 17.67 46.79
N LYS A 106 -10.21 16.58 47.12
CA LYS A 106 -11.09 16.46 48.28
C LYS A 106 -10.21 16.32 49.55
N PRO A 107 -10.57 16.98 50.67
CA PRO A 107 -11.04 16.22 51.83
C PRO A 107 -12.54 16.36 52.07
#